data_AF-A9WB68-F1
#
_entry.id   AF-A9WB68-F1
#
_cell.length_a   1.000
_cell.length_b   1.000
_cell.length_c   1.000
_cell.angle_alpha   90.00
_cell.angle_beta   90.00
_cell.angle_gamma   90.00
#
_symmetry.space_group_name_H-M   'P 1'
#
loop_
_entity.id
_entity.type
_entity.pdbx_description
1 polymer ?
#
loop_
_entity_poly.entity_id
_entity_poly.type
_entity_poly.pdbx_seq_one_letter_code
_entity_poly.pdbx_strand_id
1 'polypeptide(L)'
;MSGYFTIPTRFRLTPAQREQLNWLLRERDIELDDLITELVTDYLAGQPLPPASPPVDRHSTIREQLRLRRSQLRMLRAQLHDPHNPPPDWLRAMVAELEEEIARLELELQREE
;
A
#
# COMPACT_ATOMS: atom_id res chain seq x y z
N MET A 1 -14.24 -6.57 2.56
CA MET A 1 -13.89 -6.15 3.93
C MET A 1 -14.69 -4.90 4.24
N SER A 2 -15.80 -5.02 4.96
CA SER A 2 -16.59 -3.86 5.40
C SER A 2 -16.20 -3.55 6.84
N GLY A 3 -15.27 -2.62 7.01
CA GLY A 3 -14.89 -2.07 8.31
C GLY A 3 -15.17 -0.57 8.33
N TYR A 4 -15.56 -0.05 9.48
CA TYR A 4 -15.51 1.39 9.73
C TYR A 4 -14.05 1.81 9.89
N PHE A 5 -13.66 2.92 9.29
CA PHE A 5 -12.32 3.49 9.42
C PHE A 5 -12.43 4.87 10.06
N THR A 6 -11.59 5.13 11.06
CA THR A 6 -11.50 6.44 11.71
C THR A 6 -10.40 7.25 11.04
N ILE A 7 -10.72 8.47 10.60
CA ILE A 7 -9.75 9.40 9.99
C ILE A 7 -9.49 10.56 10.95
N PRO A 8 -8.29 10.67 11.54
CA PRO A 8 -7.98 11.80 12.41
C PRO A 8 -7.96 13.10 11.61
N THR A 9 -8.87 14.02 11.94
CA THR A 9 -9.09 15.26 11.17
C THR A 9 -8.96 16.48 12.07
N ARG A 10 -8.46 17.59 11.53
CA ARG A 10 -8.36 18.88 12.23
C ARG A 10 -9.20 19.93 11.53
N PHE A 11 -10.12 20.54 12.26
CA PHE A 11 -10.93 21.67 11.78
C PHE A 11 -10.37 22.99 12.29
N ARG A 12 -10.24 23.97 11.40
CA ARG A 12 -9.87 25.34 11.79
C ARG A 12 -11.14 26.18 11.81
N LEU A 13 -11.48 26.68 12.99
CA LEU A 13 -12.63 27.54 13.22
C LEU A 13 -12.16 28.86 13.83
N THR A 14 -12.81 29.96 13.48
CA THR A 14 -12.69 31.20 14.26
C THR A 14 -13.34 31.02 15.64
N PRO A 15 -13.03 31.88 16.63
CA PRO A 15 -13.68 31.81 17.94
C PRO A 15 -15.22 31.84 17.86
N ALA A 16 -15.77 32.76 17.05
CA ALA A 16 -17.22 32.88 16.85
C ALA A 16 -17.82 31.61 16.21
N GLN A 17 -17.14 31.01 15.23
CA GLN A 17 -17.59 29.76 14.61
C GLN A 17 -17.56 28.60 15.60
N ARG A 18 -16.56 28.54 16.49
CA ARG A 18 -16.48 27.52 17.53
C ARG A 18 -17.62 27.64 18.53
N GLU A 19 -17.95 28.86 18.96
CA GLU A 19 -19.09 29.11 19.86
C GLU A 19 -20.41 28.71 19.21
N GLN A 20 -20.61 29.11 17.95
CA GLN A 20 -21.78 28.74 17.19
C GLN A 20 -21.92 27.22 17.02
N LEU A 21 -20.81 26.53 16.68
CA LEU A 21 -20.81 25.07 16.55
C LEU A 21 -21.17 24.39 17.88
N ASN A 22 -20.55 24.80 18.99
CA ASN A 22 -20.84 24.23 20.30
C ASN A 22 -22.30 24.45 20.71
N TRP A 23 -22.86 25.62 20.39
CA TRP A 23 -24.28 25.89 20.64
C TRP A 23 -25.17 24.97 19.81
N LEU A 24 -24.88 24.80 18.51
CA LEU A 24 -25.64 23.90 17.63
C LEU A 24 -25.59 22.44 18.06
N LEU A 25 -24.41 21.94 18.47
CA LEU A 25 -24.25 20.57 18.94
C LEU A 25 -25.08 20.31 20.20
N ARG A 26 -25.11 21.27 21.13
CA ARG A 26 -25.94 21.19 22.35
C ARG A 26 -27.42 21.28 22.06
N GLU A 27 -27.83 22.20 21.18
CA GLU A 27 -29.24 22.38 20.82
C GLU A 27 -29.83 21.11 20.19
N ARG A 28 -29.01 20.36 19.46
CA ARG A 28 -29.40 19.12 18.78
C ARG A 28 -29.12 17.85 19.57
N ASP A 29 -28.45 17.96 20.72
CA ASP A 29 -28.00 16.83 21.55
C ASP A 29 -27.19 15.78 20.75
N ILE A 30 -26.23 16.24 19.93
CA ILE A 30 -25.36 15.39 19.11
C ILE A 30 -23.88 15.69 19.36
N GLU A 31 -23.03 14.68 19.12
CA GLU A 31 -21.59 14.85 19.15
C GLU A 31 -21.05 15.39 17.81
N LEU A 32 -19.84 15.96 17.86
CA LEU A 32 -19.18 16.46 16.64
C LEU A 32 -18.92 15.32 15.65
N ASP A 33 -18.55 14.14 16.15
CA ASP A 33 -18.22 12.98 15.30
C ASP A 33 -19.44 12.48 14.52
N ASP A 34 -20.64 12.53 15.12
CA ASP A 34 -21.90 12.20 14.45
C ASP A 34 -22.23 13.20 13.34
N LEU A 35 -22.13 14.50 13.64
CA LEU A 35 -22.35 15.56 12.66
C LEU A 35 -21.39 15.45 11.47
N ILE A 36 -20.10 15.20 11.72
CA ILE A 36 -19.11 15.08 10.65
C ILE A 36 -19.35 13.81 9.83
N THR A 37 -19.68 12.69 10.48
CA THR A 37 -20.04 11.45 9.80
C THR A 37 -21.24 11.65 8.87
N GLU A 38 -22.30 12.31 9.34
CA GLU A 38 -23.49 12.62 8.55
C GLU A 38 -23.14 13.50 7.35
N LEU A 39 -22.43 14.62 7.57
CA LEU A 39 -22.03 15.54 6.50
C LEU A 39 -21.17 14.86 5.43
N VAL A 40 -20.22 14.02 5.83
CA VAL A 40 -19.37 13.28 4.89
C VAL A 40 -20.18 12.22 4.13
N THR A 41 -21.10 11.53 4.82
CA THR A 41 -21.95 10.50 4.20
C THR A 41 -22.87 11.13 3.15
N ASP A 42 -23.55 12.21 3.49
CA ASP A 42 -24.45 12.93 2.58
C ASP A 42 -23.68 13.51 1.39
N TYR A 43 -22.51 14.08 1.64
CA TYR A 43 -21.65 14.59 0.57
C TYR A 43 -21.26 13.47 -0.42
N LEU A 44 -20.80 12.32 0.10
CA LEU A 44 -20.37 11.18 -0.70
C LEU A 44 -21.52 10.50 -1.44
N ALA A 45 -22.73 10.46 -0.86
CA ALA A 45 -23.92 9.90 -1.51
C ALA A 45 -24.27 10.63 -2.83
N GLY A 46 -23.91 11.92 -2.94
CA GLY A 46 -24.08 12.72 -4.14
C GLY A 46 -22.92 12.68 -5.13
N GLN A 47 -21.79 12.02 -4.79
CA GLN A 47 -20.63 11.98 -5.67
C GLN A 47 -20.65 10.75 -6.60
N PRO A 48 -20.09 10.86 -7.82
CA PRO A 48 -19.80 9.69 -8.61
C PRO A 48 -18.82 8.79 -7.88
N LEU A 49 -19.01 7.46 -7.99
CA LEU A 49 -18.00 6.52 -7.54
C LEU A 49 -16.68 6.79 -8.28
N PRO A 50 -15.53 6.79 -7.58
CA PRO A 50 -14.25 6.91 -8.25
C PRO A 50 -14.11 5.76 -9.26
N PRO A 51 -13.41 5.97 -10.38
CA PRO A 51 -13.15 4.88 -11.32
C PRO A 51 -12.49 3.74 -10.57
N ALA A 52 -12.92 2.50 -10.86
CA ALA A 52 -12.27 1.32 -10.33
C ALA A 52 -10.77 1.44 -10.63
N SER A 53 -9.92 1.26 -9.62
CA SER A 53 -8.48 1.16 -9.86
C SER A 53 -8.28 0.09 -10.93
N PRO A 54 -7.44 0.34 -11.95
CA PRO A 54 -7.20 -0.66 -12.96
C PRO A 54 -6.74 -1.94 -12.25
N PRO A 55 -7.23 -3.12 -12.67
CA PRO A 55 -6.75 -4.37 -12.11
C PRO A 55 -5.23 -4.37 -12.27
N VAL A 56 -4.51 -4.50 -11.16
CA VAL A 56 -3.07 -4.68 -11.19
C VAL A 56 -2.84 -5.96 -12.00
N ASP A 57 -2.27 -5.82 -13.19
CA ASP A 57 -1.93 -6.98 -14.02
C ASP A 57 -0.86 -7.77 -13.26
N ARG A 58 -1.30 -8.88 -12.65
CA ARG A 58 -0.45 -9.75 -11.83
C ARG A 58 0.71 -10.30 -12.65
N HIS A 59 0.49 -10.64 -13.92
CA HIS A 59 1.56 -11.06 -14.82
C HIS A 59 2.59 -9.94 -15.02
N SER A 60 2.15 -8.69 -15.24
CA SER A 60 3.08 -7.57 -15.38
C SER A 60 3.91 -7.35 -14.11
N THR A 61 3.29 -7.55 -12.94
CA THR A 61 3.92 -7.40 -11.62
C THR A 61 4.95 -8.52 -11.38
N ILE A 62 4.56 -9.78 -11.63
CA ILE A 62 5.44 -10.94 -11.48
C ILE A 62 6.61 -10.85 -12.47
N ARG A 63 6.37 -10.44 -13.72
CA ARG A 63 7.43 -10.24 -14.72
C ARG A 63 8.41 -9.15 -14.31
N GLU A 64 7.94 -8.05 -13.73
CA GLU A 64 8.82 -6.98 -13.23
C GLU A 64 9.64 -7.45 -12.02
N GLN A 65 9.02 -8.16 -11.08
CA GLN A 65 9.74 -8.78 -9.95
C GLN A 65 10.83 -9.74 -10.44
N LEU A 66 10.51 -10.63 -11.39
CA LEU A 66 11.49 -11.52 -12.02
C LEU A 66 12.65 -10.76 -12.67
N ARG A 67 12.35 -9.66 -13.37
CA ARG A 67 13.38 -8.80 -14.01
C ARG A 67 14.34 -8.23 -12.97
N LEU A 68 13.81 -7.69 -11.88
CA LEU A 68 14.60 -7.11 -10.79
C LEU A 68 15.46 -8.18 -10.09
N ARG A 69 14.86 -9.31 -9.70
CA ARG A 69 15.55 -10.41 -9.01
C ARG A 69 16.65 -11.03 -9.86
N ARG A 70 16.40 -11.26 -11.16
CA ARG A 70 17.44 -11.73 -12.11
C ARG A 70 18.57 -10.72 -12.28
N SER A 71 18.28 -9.42 -12.24
CA SER A 71 19.33 -8.40 -12.27
C SER A 71 20.19 -8.43 -11.02
N GLN A 72 19.58 -8.52 -9.84
CA GLN A 72 20.30 -8.67 -8.56
C GLN A 72 21.18 -9.93 -8.55
N LEU A 73 20.62 -11.06 -8.98
CA LEU A 73 21.35 -12.32 -9.08
C LEU A 73 22.57 -12.22 -10.00
N ARG A 74 22.44 -11.57 -11.17
CA ARG A 74 23.58 -11.34 -12.09
C ARG A 74 24.69 -10.52 -11.43
N MET A 75 24.33 -9.46 -10.70
CA MET A 75 25.31 -8.63 -10.00
C MET A 75 26.03 -9.41 -8.90
N LEU A 76 25.30 -10.16 -8.08
CA LEU A 76 25.87 -10.93 -6.96
C LEU A 76 26.70 -12.11 -7.47
N ARG A 77 26.29 -12.77 -8.55
CA ARG A 77 27.11 -13.79 -9.22
C ARG A 77 28.42 -13.22 -9.73
N ALA A 78 28.46 -12.00 -10.24
CA ALA A 78 29.73 -11.37 -10.64
C ALA A 78 30.67 -11.18 -9.43
N GLN A 79 30.12 -10.88 -8.25
CA GLN A 79 30.90 -10.77 -7.01
C GLN A 79 31.35 -12.14 -6.46
N LEU A 80 30.59 -13.21 -6.69
CA LEU A 80 30.98 -14.58 -6.30
C LEU A 80 32.18 -15.13 -7.10
N HIS A 81 32.37 -14.67 -8.33
CA HIS A 81 33.42 -15.15 -9.23
C HIS A 81 34.67 -14.25 -9.20
N ASP A 82 34.80 -13.36 -8.21
CA ASP A 82 36.02 -12.56 -8.05
C ASP A 82 37.19 -13.48 -7.65
N PRO A 83 38.22 -13.64 -8.52
CA PRO A 83 39.33 -14.56 -8.25
C PRO A 83 40.23 -14.10 -7.11
N HIS A 84 40.12 -12.85 -6.64
CA HIS A 84 40.96 -12.29 -5.59
C HIS A 84 40.32 -12.34 -4.20
N ASN A 85 39.03 -12.65 -4.10
CA ASN A 85 38.32 -12.64 -2.83
C ASN A 85 37.37 -13.85 -2.71
N PRO A 86 37.65 -14.83 -1.82
CA PRO A 86 36.72 -15.93 -1.61
C PRO A 86 35.39 -15.37 -1.08
N PRO A 87 34.25 -15.73 -1.68
CA PRO A 87 32.99 -15.11 -1.32
C PRO A 87 32.55 -15.57 0.07
N PRO A 88 32.06 -14.64 0.90
CA PRO A 88 31.60 -14.96 2.24
C PRO A 88 30.33 -15.81 2.22
N ASP A 89 30.12 -16.61 3.27
CA ASP A 89 29.00 -17.56 3.33
C ASP A 89 27.63 -16.89 3.24
N TRP A 90 27.48 -15.68 3.80
CA TRP A 90 26.24 -14.91 3.70
C TRP A 90 25.89 -14.53 2.25
N LEU A 91 26.89 -14.32 1.38
CA LEU A 91 26.67 -13.99 -0.03
C LEU A 91 26.19 -15.22 -0.81
N ARG A 92 26.72 -16.41 -0.48
CA ARG A 92 26.26 -17.68 -1.05
C ARG A 92 24.82 -17.99 -0.63
N ALA A 93 24.48 -17.77 0.65
CA ALA A 93 23.13 -17.93 1.16
C ALA A 93 22.14 -16.98 0.46
N MET A 94 22.47 -15.69 0.34
CA MET A 94 21.63 -14.71 -0.34
C MET A 94 21.41 -15.04 -1.83
N VAL A 95 22.42 -15.58 -2.52
CA VAL A 95 22.26 -16.04 -3.90
C VAL A 95 21.31 -17.23 -4.00
N ALA A 96 21.41 -18.21 -3.09
CA ALA A 96 20.50 -19.35 -3.06
C ALA A 96 19.05 -18.91 -2.77
N GLU A 97 18.84 -18.00 -1.82
CA GLU A 97 17.52 -17.43 -1.52
C GLU A 97 16.92 -16.71 -2.75
N LEU A 98 17.71 -15.92 -3.47
CA LEU A 98 17.27 -15.24 -4.70
C LEU A 98 16.93 -16.22 -5.81
N GLU A 99 17.66 -17.33 -5.95
CA GLU A 99 17.38 -18.39 -6.92
C GLU A 99 16.05 -19.09 -6.60
N GLU A 100 15.80 -19.40 -5.33
CA GLU A 100 14.52 -19.96 -4.88
C GLU A 100 13.34 -19.00 -5.10
N GLU A 101 13.53 -17.71 -4.84
CA GLU A 101 12.51 -16.69 -5.06
C GLU A 101 12.18 -16.55 -6.56
N ILE A 102 13.19 -16.57 -7.43
CA ILE A 102 12.99 -16.58 -8.89
C ILE A 102 12.22 -17.83 -9.32
N ALA A 103 12.61 -19.02 -8.86
CA ALA A 103 11.92 -20.26 -9.21
C ALA A 103 10.44 -20.26 -8.77
N ARG A 104 10.15 -19.69 -7.59
CA ARG A 104 8.79 -19.51 -7.10
C ARG A 104 7.97 -18.59 -8.00
N LEU A 105 8.52 -17.43 -8.35
CA LEU A 105 7.86 -16.44 -9.22
C LEU A 105 7.66 -16.97 -10.65
N GLU A 106 8.59 -17.78 -11.17
CA GLU A 106 8.44 -18.45 -12.47
C GLU A 106 7.30 -19.47 -12.45
N LEU A 107 7.19 -20.26 -11.39
CA LEU A 107 6.09 -21.21 -11.20
C LEU A 107 4.74 -20.49 -11.05
N GLU A 108 4.72 -19.37 -10.34
CA GLU A 108 3.52 -18.54 -10.19
C GLU A 108 3.08 -17.96 -11.54
N LEU A 109 4.02 -17.46 -12.35
CA LEU A 109 3.74 -16.98 -13.70
C LEU A 109 3.17 -18.08 -14.61
N GLN A 110 3.71 -19.30 -14.52
CA GLN A 110 3.23 -20.46 -15.31
C GLN A 110 1.85 -20.95 -14.90
N ARG A 111 1.43 -20.73 -13.65
CA ARG A 111 0.11 -21.14 -13.15
C ARG A 111 -1.00 -20.17 -13.54
N GLU A 112 -0.66 -18.93 -13.83
CA GLU A 112 -1.60 -17.90 -14.27
C GLU A 112 -1.75 -17.83 -15.80
N GLU A 113 -0.87 -18.49 -16.57
CA GLU A 113 -0.97 -18.67 -18.05
C GLU A 113 -1.96 -19.78 -18.45
#